data_AF-A0A3D3SCD9-F1
#
_entry.id   AF-A0A3D3SCD9-F1
#
_cell.length_a   1.000
_cell.length_b   1.000
_cell.length_c   1.000
_cell.angle_alpha   90.00
_cell.angle_beta   90.00
_cell.angle_gamma   90.00
#
_symmetry.space_group_name_H-M   'P 1'
#
loop_
_entity.id
_entity.type
_entity.pdbx_description
1 polymer ?
#
loop_
_entity_poly.entity_id
_entity_poly.type
_entity_poly.pdbx_seq_one_letter_code
_entity_poly.pdbx_strand_id
1 'polypeptide(L)'
;MRSEGADLEIRYFQETIQPESAERMVLRIPEGAITISSSPDDLIRAEYELHGTSSLLSGWKSSIRRHDSILIMTNETPKEVYTASVTVSVPQRIKDLEVHSMKGEIDIRDCEVDILAISELGAIHVHGAHNVEASSIQGAITLLNCGSATVNTIDGSVRCTKLSGSLHVETHGGDIQASRVKGNVIALTTSGDISILKPEGRIRLISHNGDIELELSDVFGGGEANSYSGDINLMLEQANVEFRAETLSGEISSPGTTISAGAGPRRCAYRIGLGTKRLHVKSVLGDIEVE
;
A
#
# COMPACT_ATOMS: atom_id res chain seq x y z
N MET A 1 -21.43 -32.79 -30.72
CA MET A 1 -22.31 -31.74 -30.16
C MET A 1 -21.49 -30.47 -30.08
N ARG A 2 -21.82 -29.48 -30.92
CA ARG A 2 -21.26 -28.12 -30.82
C ARG A 2 -21.80 -27.52 -29.52
N SER A 3 -20.93 -27.13 -28.61
CA SER A 3 -21.31 -26.26 -27.50
C SER A 3 -21.74 -24.93 -28.12
N GLU A 4 -23.04 -24.66 -28.11
CA GLU A 4 -23.57 -23.32 -28.33
C GLU A 4 -22.81 -22.38 -27.39
N GLY A 5 -22.05 -21.44 -27.95
CA GLY A 5 -21.56 -20.32 -27.16
C GLY A 5 -22.80 -19.60 -26.67
N ALA A 6 -23.05 -19.63 -25.37
CA ALA A 6 -24.07 -18.78 -24.80
C ALA A 6 -23.69 -17.34 -25.14
N ASP A 7 -24.53 -16.66 -25.93
CA ASP A 7 -24.35 -15.23 -26.21
C ASP A 7 -24.43 -14.49 -24.87
N LEU A 8 -23.28 -14.08 -24.36
CA LEU A 8 -23.17 -13.24 -23.18
C LEU A 8 -23.57 -11.82 -23.59
N GLU A 9 -24.66 -11.32 -23.02
CA GLU A 9 -25.03 -9.91 -23.12
C GLU A 9 -24.21 -9.09 -22.11
N ILE A 10 -23.85 -7.87 -22.51
CA ILE A 10 -23.29 -6.84 -21.64
C ILE A 10 -24.42 -5.89 -21.28
N ARG A 11 -24.65 -5.64 -19.99
CA ARG A 11 -25.61 -4.63 -19.52
C ARG A 11 -25.02 -3.71 -18.48
N TYR A 12 -25.49 -2.47 -18.55
CA TYR A 12 -25.15 -1.41 -17.62
C TYR A 12 -26.34 -1.13 -16.71
N PHE A 13 -26.08 -1.05 -15.41
CA PHE A 13 -27.08 -0.68 -14.42
C PHE A 13 -26.61 0.56 -13.66
N GLN A 14 -27.51 1.51 -13.48
CA GLN A 14 -27.24 2.74 -12.74
C GLN A 14 -28.19 2.83 -11.57
N GLU A 15 -27.63 3.07 -10.38
CA GLU A 15 -28.38 3.29 -9.16
C GLU A 15 -28.02 4.65 -8.55
N THR A 16 -29.02 5.33 -8.01
CA THR A 16 -28.86 6.57 -7.25
C THR A 16 -29.42 6.35 -5.85
N ILE A 17 -28.57 6.50 -4.84
CA ILE A 17 -28.87 6.14 -3.47
C ILE A 17 -28.76 7.38 -2.58
N GLN A 18 -29.80 7.65 -1.78
CA GLN A 18 -29.70 8.64 -0.72
C GLN A 18 -28.95 8.06 0.49
N PRO A 19 -27.88 8.74 0.98
CA PRO A 19 -27.12 8.30 2.16
C PRO A 19 -27.92 8.37 3.48
N GLU A 20 -28.94 9.22 3.56
CA GLU A 20 -29.73 9.46 4.78
C GLU A 20 -28.85 9.92 5.97
N SER A 21 -28.78 9.16 7.06
CA SER A 21 -27.93 9.40 8.23
C SER A 21 -26.53 8.78 8.11
N ALA A 22 -26.22 8.11 6.98
CA ALA A 22 -24.96 7.41 6.86
C ALA A 22 -23.77 8.39 6.89
N GLU A 23 -22.78 8.01 7.68
CA GLU A 23 -21.44 8.60 7.73
C GLU A 23 -20.37 7.57 7.34
N ARG A 24 -20.68 6.27 7.40
CA ARG A 24 -19.83 5.18 6.94
C ARG A 24 -20.47 4.43 5.79
N MET A 25 -19.69 4.13 4.77
CA MET A 25 -20.10 3.31 3.63
C MET A 25 -19.25 2.04 3.55
N VAL A 26 -19.91 0.90 3.41
CA VAL A 26 -19.26 -0.41 3.19
C VAL A 26 -19.68 -0.93 1.82
N LEU A 27 -18.71 -1.15 0.95
CA LEU A 27 -18.89 -1.68 -0.39
C LEU A 27 -18.32 -3.10 -0.46
N ARG A 28 -19.14 -4.07 -0.87
CA ARG A 28 -18.74 -5.47 -1.02
C ARG A 28 -19.01 -5.92 -2.44
N ILE A 29 -17.94 -5.99 -3.23
CA ILE A 29 -17.98 -6.36 -4.65
C ILE A 29 -16.99 -7.52 -4.82
N PRO A 30 -17.45 -8.78 -4.87
CA PRO A 30 -16.54 -9.93 -4.88
C PRO A 30 -15.59 -9.95 -6.07
N GLU A 31 -16.00 -9.41 -7.21
CA GLU A 31 -15.23 -9.44 -8.45
C GLU A 31 -15.45 -8.20 -9.33
N GLY A 32 -14.48 -7.96 -10.21
CA GLY A 32 -14.51 -6.87 -11.18
C GLY A 32 -13.64 -5.70 -10.75
N ALA A 33 -13.37 -4.78 -11.69
CA ALA A 33 -12.66 -3.55 -11.35
C ALA A 33 -13.59 -2.61 -10.58
N ILE A 34 -13.14 -2.10 -9.44
CA ILE A 34 -13.90 -1.20 -8.57
C ILE A 34 -13.23 0.17 -8.63
N THR A 35 -13.94 1.18 -9.11
CA THR A 35 -13.47 2.57 -9.12
C THR A 35 -14.33 3.39 -8.18
N ILE A 36 -13.71 4.15 -7.28
CA ILE A 36 -14.41 5.01 -6.33
C ILE A 36 -13.84 6.41 -6.40
N SER A 37 -14.71 7.42 -6.45
CA SER A 37 -14.31 8.82 -6.40
C SER A 37 -15.22 9.66 -5.53
N SER A 38 -14.68 10.76 -4.98
CA SER A 38 -15.51 11.74 -4.28
C SER A 38 -16.42 12.50 -5.25
N SER A 39 -17.59 12.89 -4.76
CA SER A 39 -18.57 13.65 -5.50
C SER A 39 -19.07 14.87 -4.71
N PRO A 40 -19.33 16.01 -5.37
CA PRO A 40 -19.91 17.19 -4.74
C PRO A 40 -21.43 17.08 -4.55
N ASP A 41 -22.08 16.08 -5.15
CA ASP A 41 -23.51 15.82 -4.87
C ASP A 41 -23.67 15.10 -3.52
N ASP A 42 -24.85 15.24 -2.91
CA ASP A 42 -25.18 14.58 -1.64
C ASP A 42 -25.69 13.13 -1.84
N LEU A 43 -25.52 12.58 -3.04
CA LEU A 43 -26.04 11.27 -3.43
C LEU A 43 -24.88 10.30 -3.68
N ILE A 44 -25.12 9.02 -3.41
CA ILE A 44 -24.23 7.97 -3.89
C ILE A 44 -24.73 7.56 -5.27
N ARG A 45 -23.83 7.50 -6.26
CA ARG A 45 -24.12 6.97 -7.59
C ARG A 45 -23.29 5.73 -7.81
N ALA A 46 -23.93 4.67 -8.28
CA ALA A 46 -23.25 3.43 -8.60
C ALA A 46 -23.60 3.00 -10.02
N GLU A 47 -22.57 2.67 -10.81
CA GLU A 47 -22.70 2.14 -12.16
C GLU A 47 -22.06 0.76 -12.20
N TYR A 48 -22.79 -0.22 -12.72
CA TYR A 48 -22.36 -1.61 -12.80
C TYR A 48 -22.33 -2.07 -14.25
N GLU A 49 -21.24 -2.69 -14.67
CA GLU A 49 -21.16 -3.44 -15.92
C GLU A 49 -21.20 -4.94 -15.61
N LEU A 50 -22.30 -5.59 -16.01
CA LEU A 50 -22.53 -7.02 -15.77
C LEU A 50 -22.64 -7.77 -17.09
N HIS A 51 -22.00 -8.94 -17.14
CA HIS A 51 -22.01 -9.83 -18.31
C HIS A 51 -22.74 -11.12 -17.96
N GLY A 52 -23.70 -11.53 -18.79
CA GLY A 52 -24.51 -12.71 -18.52
C GLY A 52 -25.61 -12.91 -19.56
N THR A 53 -26.45 -13.92 -19.38
CA THR A 53 -27.61 -14.10 -20.27
C THR A 53 -28.71 -13.10 -19.95
N SER A 54 -29.45 -12.67 -20.98
CA SER A 54 -30.54 -11.68 -20.92
C SER A 54 -31.52 -11.91 -19.76
N SER A 55 -31.89 -13.17 -19.52
CA SER A 55 -32.83 -13.58 -18.48
C SER A 55 -32.27 -13.42 -17.06
N LEU A 56 -30.97 -13.69 -16.86
CA LEU A 56 -30.32 -13.56 -15.55
C LEU A 56 -30.00 -12.10 -15.20
N LEU A 57 -29.75 -11.27 -16.21
CA LEU A 57 -29.55 -9.83 -16.02
C LEU A 57 -30.88 -9.08 -15.80
N SER A 58 -32.01 -9.65 -16.25
CA SER A 58 -33.31 -9.02 -16.07
C SER A 58 -33.71 -8.94 -14.59
N GLY A 59 -33.92 -7.72 -14.10
CA GLY A 59 -34.32 -7.48 -12.71
C GLY A 59 -33.19 -7.51 -11.66
N TRP A 60 -31.93 -7.59 -12.10
CA TRP A 60 -30.79 -7.39 -11.19
C TRP A 60 -30.84 -5.99 -10.55
N LYS A 61 -30.43 -5.92 -9.28
CA LYS A 61 -30.22 -4.69 -8.51
C LYS A 61 -29.20 -4.96 -7.40
N SER A 62 -28.53 -3.92 -6.94
CA SER A 62 -27.64 -4.08 -5.78
C SER A 62 -28.44 -4.29 -4.49
N SER A 63 -27.81 -4.94 -3.51
CA SER A 63 -28.35 -5.10 -2.16
C SER A 63 -27.89 -3.94 -1.29
N ILE A 64 -28.84 -3.11 -0.85
CA ILE A 64 -28.55 -1.95 0.00
C ILE A 64 -29.17 -2.20 1.38
N ARG A 65 -28.33 -2.21 2.42
CA ARG A 65 -28.74 -2.30 3.82
C ARG A 65 -28.30 -1.07 4.59
N ARG A 66 -29.11 -0.65 5.54
CA ARG A 66 -28.83 0.50 6.42
C ARG A 66 -28.96 0.05 7.87
N HIS A 67 -28.00 0.44 8.69
CA HIS A 67 -28.05 0.25 10.14
C HIS A 67 -27.34 1.43 10.81
N ASP A 68 -28.06 2.17 11.64
CA ASP A 68 -27.58 3.39 12.30
C ASP A 68 -26.96 4.42 11.31
N SER A 69 -25.64 4.63 11.38
CA SER A 69 -24.87 5.53 10.52
C SER A 69 -24.10 4.80 9.41
N ILE A 70 -24.44 3.53 9.15
CA ILE A 70 -23.74 2.68 8.18
C ILE A 70 -24.67 2.34 7.02
N LEU A 71 -24.19 2.58 5.80
CA LEU A 71 -24.77 2.10 4.56
C LEU A 71 -23.90 0.98 3.99
N ILE A 72 -24.49 -0.18 3.75
CA ILE A 72 -23.82 -1.35 3.18
C ILE A 72 -24.40 -1.61 1.79
N MET A 73 -23.54 -1.63 0.79
CA MET A 73 -23.85 -1.96 -0.59
C MET A 73 -23.13 -3.24 -0.98
N THR A 74 -23.89 -4.26 -1.39
CA THR A 74 -23.36 -5.54 -1.85
C THR A 74 -23.81 -5.81 -3.28
N ASN A 75 -22.90 -6.26 -4.13
CA ASN A 75 -23.24 -6.83 -5.42
C ASN A 75 -23.29 -8.37 -5.33
N GLU A 76 -24.51 -8.91 -5.28
CA GLU A 76 -24.76 -10.34 -5.31
C GLU A 76 -25.26 -10.71 -6.72
N THR A 77 -24.48 -11.49 -7.46
CA THR A 77 -24.84 -12.00 -8.78
C THR A 77 -25.05 -13.52 -8.76
N PRO A 78 -25.92 -14.06 -9.63
CA PRO A 78 -25.93 -15.49 -9.93
C PRO A 78 -24.56 -15.97 -10.41
N LYS A 79 -24.26 -17.27 -10.27
CA LYS A 79 -22.95 -17.85 -10.63
C LYS A 79 -22.57 -17.67 -12.11
N GLU A 80 -23.57 -17.52 -12.97
CA GLU A 80 -23.43 -17.37 -14.41
C GLU A 80 -23.41 -15.89 -14.86
N VAL A 81 -23.46 -14.94 -13.92
CA VAL A 81 -23.36 -13.50 -14.18
C VAL A 81 -22.06 -12.98 -13.59
N TYR A 82 -21.22 -12.42 -14.45
CA TYR A 82 -19.92 -11.86 -14.10
C TYR A 82 -20.01 -10.34 -13.92
N THR A 83 -19.38 -9.81 -12.87
CA THR A 83 -19.21 -8.36 -12.71
C THR A 83 -17.91 -7.90 -13.35
N ALA A 84 -18.00 -7.12 -14.41
CA ALA A 84 -16.83 -6.60 -15.11
C ALA A 84 -16.24 -5.38 -14.40
N SER A 85 -17.08 -4.39 -14.08
CA SER A 85 -16.67 -3.21 -13.34
C SER A 85 -17.81 -2.61 -12.52
N VAL A 86 -17.43 -1.88 -11.47
CA VAL A 86 -18.31 -1.08 -10.62
C VAL A 86 -17.67 0.28 -10.39
N THR A 87 -18.35 1.34 -10.78
CA THR A 87 -17.94 2.72 -10.49
C THR A 87 -18.87 3.31 -9.45
N VAL A 88 -18.32 3.87 -8.37
CA VAL A 88 -19.09 4.47 -7.28
C VAL A 88 -18.62 5.90 -7.00
N SER A 89 -19.54 6.85 -7.05
CA SER A 89 -19.31 8.22 -6.61
C SER A 89 -19.85 8.39 -5.19
N VAL A 90 -19.00 8.88 -4.29
CA VAL A 90 -19.27 8.96 -2.84
C VAL A 90 -19.33 10.42 -2.39
N PRO A 91 -20.41 10.85 -1.70
CA PRO A 91 -20.57 12.22 -1.28
C PRO A 91 -19.65 12.56 -0.10
N GLN A 92 -19.22 13.83 0.01
CA GLN A 92 -18.26 14.30 1.02
C GLN A 92 -18.70 14.12 2.49
N ARG A 93 -20.00 13.88 2.72
CA ARG A 93 -20.53 13.60 4.06
C ARG A 93 -20.13 12.23 4.62
N ILE A 94 -19.72 11.30 3.76
CA ILE A 94 -19.17 10.01 4.19
C ILE A 94 -17.76 10.28 4.72
N LYS A 95 -17.47 9.79 5.93
CA LYS A 95 -16.21 9.99 6.65
C LYS A 95 -15.36 8.71 6.69
N ASP A 96 -16.00 7.56 6.51
CA ASP A 96 -15.38 6.25 6.52
C ASP A 96 -15.83 5.43 5.30
N LEU A 97 -14.87 4.94 4.53
CA LEU A 97 -15.11 4.09 3.36
C LEU A 97 -14.43 2.74 3.54
N GLU A 98 -15.20 1.66 3.45
CA GLU A 98 -14.71 0.29 3.53
C GLU A 98 -15.03 -0.44 2.23
N VAL A 99 -14.01 -1.05 1.61
CA VAL A 99 -14.14 -1.74 0.32
C VAL A 99 -13.58 -3.15 0.44
N HIS A 100 -14.39 -4.13 0.07
CA HIS A 100 -14.02 -5.53 0.03
C HIS A 100 -14.15 -6.08 -1.39
N SER A 101 -13.07 -6.69 -1.87
CA SER A 101 -13.05 -7.47 -3.09
C SER A 101 -12.35 -8.80 -2.89
N MET A 102 -12.74 -9.83 -3.64
CA MET A 102 -11.96 -11.06 -3.73
C MET A 102 -11.05 -11.04 -4.94
N LYS A 103 -11.49 -10.50 -6.08
CA LYS A 103 -10.66 -10.39 -7.27
C LYS A 103 -10.95 -9.13 -8.07
N GLY A 104 -9.93 -8.63 -8.75
CA GLY A 104 -10.04 -7.39 -9.50
C GLY A 104 -9.53 -6.19 -8.72
N GLU A 105 -9.21 -5.15 -9.46
CA GLU A 105 -8.54 -3.96 -8.95
C GLU A 105 -9.49 -3.08 -8.14
N ILE A 106 -8.99 -2.49 -7.04
CA ILE A 106 -9.65 -1.40 -6.31
C ILE A 106 -8.89 -0.12 -6.61
N ASP A 107 -9.54 0.89 -7.19
CA ASP A 107 -8.99 2.23 -7.44
C ASP A 107 -9.85 3.28 -6.74
N ILE A 108 -9.30 3.95 -5.72
CA ILE A 108 -10.00 4.97 -4.95
C ILE A 108 -9.28 6.31 -5.13
N ARG A 109 -10.00 7.34 -5.56
CA ARG A 109 -9.42 8.65 -5.91
C ARG A 109 -10.14 9.81 -5.26
N ASP A 110 -9.34 10.69 -4.68
CA ASP A 110 -9.72 12.00 -4.14
C ASP A 110 -10.83 11.90 -3.07
N CYS A 111 -10.84 10.80 -2.32
CA CYS A 111 -11.70 10.59 -1.17
C CYS A 111 -10.93 10.95 0.11
N GLU A 112 -11.01 12.22 0.53
CA GLU A 112 -10.34 12.74 1.74
C GLU A 112 -10.98 12.24 3.06
N VAL A 113 -11.06 10.92 3.21
CA VAL A 113 -11.74 10.20 4.28
C VAL A 113 -10.83 9.08 4.80
N ASP A 114 -11.23 8.41 5.88
CA ASP A 114 -10.55 7.20 6.32
C ASP A 114 -11.00 6.00 5.45
N ILE A 115 -10.04 5.24 4.95
CA ILE A 115 -10.25 4.14 3.99
C ILE A 115 -9.75 2.83 4.57
N LEU A 116 -10.60 1.81 4.53
CA LEU A 116 -10.24 0.40 4.68
C LEU A 116 -10.44 -0.33 3.35
N ALA A 117 -9.37 -0.80 2.72
CA ALA A 117 -9.43 -1.53 1.45
C ALA A 117 -8.87 -2.95 1.63
N ILE A 118 -9.69 -3.96 1.34
CA ILE A 118 -9.33 -5.37 1.48
C ILE A 118 -9.56 -6.06 0.13
N SER A 119 -8.51 -6.70 -0.37
CA SER A 119 -8.52 -7.50 -1.60
C SER A 119 -7.90 -8.88 -1.33
N GLU A 120 -8.36 -9.94 -1.98
CA GLU A 120 -7.61 -11.21 -2.00
C GLU A 120 -6.65 -11.25 -3.19
N LEU A 121 -7.18 -11.07 -4.42
CA LEU A 121 -6.49 -11.24 -5.70
C LEU A 121 -6.69 -10.01 -6.60
N GLY A 122 -6.09 -8.89 -6.24
CA GLY A 122 -6.24 -7.65 -6.99
C GLY A 122 -5.40 -6.52 -6.42
N ALA A 123 -4.93 -5.65 -7.30
CA ALA A 123 -4.19 -4.46 -6.89
C ALA A 123 -5.10 -3.45 -6.18
N ILE A 124 -4.53 -2.70 -5.24
CA ILE A 124 -5.21 -1.61 -4.54
C ILE A 124 -4.46 -0.32 -4.86
N HIS A 125 -5.16 0.64 -5.46
CA HIS A 125 -4.65 1.98 -5.73
C HIS A 125 -5.48 2.98 -4.92
N VAL A 126 -4.83 3.79 -4.09
CA VAL A 126 -5.48 4.88 -3.35
C VAL A 126 -4.73 6.18 -3.59
N HIS A 127 -5.46 7.18 -4.06
CA HIS A 127 -4.98 8.53 -4.28
C HIS A 127 -5.79 9.53 -3.46
N GLY A 128 -5.14 10.34 -2.62
CA GLY A 128 -5.79 11.46 -1.94
C GLY A 128 -6.77 11.03 -0.84
N ALA A 129 -6.25 10.44 0.24
CA ALA A 129 -7.04 9.98 1.39
C ALA A 129 -6.48 10.47 2.73
N HIS A 130 -7.31 10.48 3.78
CA HIS A 130 -6.84 10.91 5.10
C HIS A 130 -6.01 9.80 5.77
N ASN A 131 -6.61 8.69 6.18
CA ASN A 131 -5.87 7.49 6.60
C ASN A 131 -6.23 6.30 5.72
N VAL A 132 -5.27 5.41 5.50
CA VAL A 132 -5.49 4.19 4.70
C VAL A 132 -5.03 2.96 5.48
N GLU A 133 -5.93 2.00 5.63
CA GLU A 133 -5.61 0.63 5.98
C GLU A 133 -5.86 -0.25 4.75
N ALA A 134 -4.81 -0.84 4.20
CA ALA A 134 -4.88 -1.67 2.99
C ALA A 134 -4.35 -3.07 3.26
N SER A 135 -5.12 -4.08 2.88
CA SER A 135 -4.72 -5.48 3.01
C SER A 135 -4.94 -6.26 1.71
N SER A 136 -3.92 -7.02 1.30
CA SER A 136 -3.97 -7.89 0.12
C SER A 136 -3.35 -9.27 0.39
N ILE A 137 -3.77 -10.32 -0.32
CA ILE A 137 -3.03 -11.59 -0.32
C ILE A 137 -2.05 -11.58 -1.50
N GLN A 138 -2.57 -11.41 -2.72
CA GLN A 138 -1.80 -11.31 -3.95
C GLN A 138 -2.28 -10.11 -4.76
N GLY A 139 -1.52 -9.03 -4.69
CA GLY A 139 -1.83 -7.81 -5.42
C GLY A 139 -0.94 -6.67 -4.93
N ALA A 140 -0.46 -5.86 -5.87
CA ALA A 140 0.33 -4.69 -5.52
C ALA A 140 -0.55 -3.64 -4.84
N ILE A 141 0.01 -2.92 -3.87
CA ILE A 141 -0.68 -1.83 -3.17
C ILE A 141 0.07 -0.54 -3.46
N THR A 142 -0.61 0.45 -4.05
CA THR A 142 -0.04 1.76 -4.35
C THR A 142 -0.83 2.86 -3.64
N LEU A 143 -0.16 3.61 -2.78
CA LEU A 143 -0.72 4.73 -2.04
C LEU A 143 -0.02 6.04 -2.43
N LEU A 144 -0.79 7.06 -2.81
CA LEU A 144 -0.26 8.35 -3.22
C LEU A 144 -1.04 9.50 -2.56
N ASN A 145 -0.31 10.50 -2.04
CA ASN A 145 -0.88 11.71 -1.43
C ASN A 145 -1.87 11.41 -0.28
N CYS A 146 -1.50 10.50 0.62
CA CYS A 146 -2.34 10.15 1.78
C CYS A 146 -1.80 10.77 3.09
N GLY A 147 -2.58 10.74 4.16
CA GLY A 147 -2.11 11.05 5.52
C GLY A 147 -1.24 9.94 6.08
N SER A 148 -1.78 9.09 6.96
CA SER A 148 -1.06 7.92 7.48
C SER A 148 -1.53 6.64 6.78
N ALA A 149 -0.66 5.62 6.73
CA ALA A 149 -0.98 4.36 6.09
C ALA A 149 -0.47 3.15 6.87
N THR A 150 -1.31 2.12 6.95
CA THR A 150 -0.98 0.77 7.42
C THR A 150 -1.26 -0.20 6.28
N VAL A 151 -0.25 -0.95 5.85
CA VAL A 151 -0.34 -1.87 4.71
C VAL A 151 0.13 -3.26 5.11
N ASN A 152 -0.70 -4.26 4.88
CA ASN A 152 -0.37 -5.66 5.11
C ASN A 152 -0.55 -6.46 3.82
N THR A 153 0.45 -7.25 3.44
CA THR A 153 0.31 -8.16 2.29
C THR A 153 1.09 -9.45 2.47
N ILE A 154 0.74 -10.49 1.70
CA ILE A 154 1.46 -11.77 1.73
C ILE A 154 2.45 -11.83 0.57
N ASP A 155 2.01 -11.59 -0.66
CA ASP A 155 2.84 -11.71 -1.86
C ASP A 155 2.47 -10.59 -2.87
N GLY A 156 2.84 -9.36 -2.51
CA GLY A 156 2.52 -8.18 -3.32
C GLY A 156 3.45 -7.02 -3.00
N SER A 157 3.93 -6.34 -4.05
CA SER A 157 4.77 -5.15 -3.88
C SER A 157 3.97 -3.97 -3.34
N VAL A 158 4.58 -3.18 -2.47
CA VAL A 158 3.96 -2.00 -1.86
C VAL A 158 4.70 -0.75 -2.33
N ARG A 159 3.96 0.23 -2.85
CA ARG A 159 4.48 1.54 -3.25
C ARG A 159 3.74 2.65 -2.51
N CYS A 160 4.42 3.39 -1.65
CA CYS A 160 3.85 4.54 -0.95
C CYS A 160 4.59 5.82 -1.33
N THR A 161 3.88 6.89 -1.69
CA THR A 161 4.52 8.14 -2.11
C THR A 161 3.77 9.35 -1.56
N LYS A 162 4.53 10.33 -1.03
CA LYS A 162 4.01 11.59 -0.48
C LYS A 162 2.98 11.35 0.64
N LEU A 163 3.42 10.72 1.71
CA LEU A 163 2.61 10.55 2.91
C LEU A 163 2.87 11.69 3.89
N SER A 164 1.81 12.37 4.32
CA SER A 164 1.93 13.47 5.30
C SER A 164 2.00 12.98 6.75
N GLY A 165 1.61 11.73 7.00
CA GLY A 165 1.69 11.04 8.28
C GLY A 165 2.70 9.88 8.27
N SER A 166 2.47 8.91 9.16
CA SER A 166 3.37 7.75 9.32
C SER A 166 2.99 6.59 8.40
N LEU A 167 3.97 5.73 8.12
CA LEU A 167 3.82 4.53 7.30
C LEU A 167 4.22 3.29 8.08
N HIS A 168 3.34 2.29 8.10
CA HIS A 168 3.62 0.94 8.59
C HIS A 168 3.33 -0.08 7.48
N VAL A 169 4.33 -0.82 7.03
CA VAL A 169 4.20 -1.84 5.99
C VAL A 169 4.77 -3.16 6.50
N GLU A 170 3.96 -4.21 6.40
CA GLU A 170 4.39 -5.58 6.61
C GLU A 170 4.05 -6.43 5.39
N THR A 171 5.05 -7.17 4.89
CA THR A 171 4.84 -8.19 3.87
C THR A 171 5.63 -9.45 4.14
N HIS A 172 5.14 -10.60 3.67
CA HIS A 172 5.95 -11.82 3.66
C HIS A 172 6.82 -11.89 2.40
N GLY A 173 6.26 -11.54 1.25
CA GLY A 173 6.87 -11.54 -0.07
C GLY A 173 6.54 -10.27 -0.87
N GLY A 174 7.54 -9.76 -1.58
CA GLY A 174 7.41 -8.57 -2.42
C GLY A 174 8.13 -7.34 -1.86
N ASP A 175 8.43 -6.42 -2.77
CA ASP A 175 9.26 -5.25 -2.47
C ASP A 175 8.45 -4.12 -1.83
N ILE A 176 9.09 -3.38 -0.93
CA ILE A 176 8.53 -2.20 -0.29
C ILE A 176 9.28 -0.97 -0.81
N GLN A 177 8.55 -0.08 -1.48
CA GLN A 177 9.08 1.19 -1.96
C GLN A 177 8.31 2.34 -1.31
N ALA A 178 8.99 3.21 -0.57
CA ALA A 178 8.38 4.39 0.02
C ALA A 178 9.19 5.66 -0.31
N SER A 179 8.50 6.75 -0.66
CA SER A 179 9.17 8.02 -0.91
C SER A 179 8.43 9.20 -0.30
N ARG A 180 9.19 10.16 0.25
CA ARG A 180 8.69 11.43 0.81
C ARG A 180 7.61 11.21 1.88
N VAL A 181 7.96 10.44 2.90
CA VAL A 181 7.11 10.20 4.08
C VAL A 181 7.53 11.17 5.18
N LYS A 182 6.59 12.02 5.62
CA LYS A 182 6.86 13.03 6.66
C LYS A 182 6.91 12.43 8.07
N GLY A 183 6.09 11.42 8.34
CA GLY A 183 6.06 10.70 9.62
C GLY A 183 7.11 9.60 9.73
N ASN A 184 6.96 8.74 10.74
CA ASN A 184 7.84 7.58 10.91
C ASN A 184 7.53 6.51 9.87
N VAL A 185 8.54 5.71 9.51
CA VAL A 185 8.42 4.58 8.58
C VAL A 185 8.83 3.30 9.28
N ILE A 186 7.94 2.32 9.29
CA ILE A 186 8.24 0.94 9.65
C ILE A 186 7.98 0.10 8.40
N ALA A 187 9.01 -0.59 7.91
CA ALA A 187 8.91 -1.46 6.74
C ALA A 187 9.56 -2.80 7.06
N LEU A 188 8.75 -3.86 7.05
CA LEU A 188 9.16 -5.21 7.42
C LEU A 188 8.83 -6.16 6.26
N THR A 189 9.82 -6.90 5.77
CA THR A 189 9.63 -7.96 4.79
C THR A 189 10.44 -9.21 5.13
N THR A 190 9.95 -10.38 4.74
CA THR A 190 10.75 -11.62 4.85
C THR A 190 11.57 -11.84 3.57
N SER A 191 10.95 -11.70 2.41
CA SER A 191 11.58 -11.93 1.11
C SER A 191 11.19 -10.81 0.14
N GLY A 192 12.02 -9.78 0.06
CA GLY A 192 11.82 -8.64 -0.83
C GLY A 192 12.75 -7.48 -0.46
N ASP A 193 12.93 -6.57 -1.40
CA ASP A 193 13.80 -5.42 -1.21
C ASP A 193 13.04 -4.26 -0.55
N ILE A 194 13.75 -3.44 0.22
CA ILE A 194 13.20 -2.24 0.84
C ILE A 194 13.93 -1.02 0.28
N SER A 195 13.23 -0.16 -0.45
CA SER A 195 13.78 1.10 -0.96
C SER A 195 13.03 2.29 -0.36
N ILE A 196 13.72 3.08 0.47
CA ILE A 196 13.14 4.24 1.18
C ILE A 196 13.87 5.52 0.78
N LEU A 197 13.12 6.44 0.19
CA LEU A 197 13.66 7.66 -0.42
C LEU A 197 13.17 8.89 0.33
N LYS A 198 14.09 9.64 0.93
CA LYS A 198 13.85 10.90 1.65
C LYS A 198 12.77 10.80 2.74
N PRO A 199 12.92 9.89 3.73
CA PRO A 199 12.07 9.91 4.92
C PRO A 199 12.45 11.09 5.83
N GLU A 200 11.46 11.79 6.37
CA GLU A 200 11.69 12.90 7.32
C GLU A 200 11.63 12.41 8.78
N GLY A 201 10.78 11.42 9.08
CA GLY A 201 10.65 10.84 10.42
C GLY A 201 11.71 9.78 10.74
N ARG A 202 11.45 9.00 11.80
CA ARG A 202 12.29 7.87 12.17
C ARG A 202 12.00 6.65 11.31
N ILE A 203 13.03 5.86 11.02
CA ILE A 203 12.88 4.59 10.27
C ILE A 203 13.15 3.36 11.12
N ARG A 204 12.47 2.27 10.78
CA ARG A 204 12.83 0.89 11.17
C ARG A 204 12.59 0.00 9.96
N LEU A 205 13.68 -0.40 9.31
CA LEU A 205 13.66 -1.24 8.11
C LEU A 205 14.23 -2.61 8.45
N ILE A 206 13.50 -3.67 8.14
CA ILE A 206 13.93 -5.05 8.38
C ILE A 206 13.57 -5.91 7.18
N SER A 207 14.60 -6.46 6.52
CA SER A 207 14.45 -7.53 5.53
C SER A 207 15.21 -8.78 5.99
N HIS A 208 14.69 -9.98 5.71
CA HIS A 208 15.46 -11.21 5.95
C HIS A 208 16.30 -11.56 4.72
N ASN A 209 15.67 -11.65 3.55
CA ASN A 209 16.31 -12.08 2.30
C ASN A 209 16.18 -11.04 1.18
N GLY A 210 16.48 -9.78 1.46
CA GLY A 210 16.47 -8.73 0.43
C GLY A 210 17.34 -7.55 0.81
N ASP A 211 17.61 -6.74 -0.20
CA ASP A 211 18.48 -5.58 -0.14
C ASP A 211 17.72 -4.39 0.46
N ILE A 212 18.48 -3.47 1.07
CA ILE A 212 17.93 -2.23 1.60
C ILE A 212 18.63 -1.05 0.95
N GLU A 213 17.85 -0.24 0.24
CA GLU A 213 18.26 1.04 -0.29
C GLU A 213 17.67 2.16 0.57
N LEU A 214 18.52 3.09 1.03
CA LEU A 214 18.10 4.23 1.83
C LEU A 214 18.77 5.51 1.33
N GLU A 215 17.96 6.42 0.79
CA GLU A 215 18.39 7.77 0.43
C GLU A 215 17.88 8.77 1.49
N LEU A 216 18.81 9.45 2.15
CA LEU A 216 18.48 10.41 3.21
C LEU A 216 18.42 11.86 2.71
N SER A 217 17.88 12.71 3.57
CA SER A 217 17.92 14.17 3.44
C SER A 217 18.26 14.81 4.78
N ASP A 218 18.45 16.12 4.79
CA ASP A 218 18.82 16.92 5.96
C ASP A 218 17.81 16.86 7.12
N VAL A 219 16.54 16.59 6.82
CA VAL A 219 15.42 16.52 7.77
C VAL A 219 15.22 15.14 8.42
N PHE A 220 16.03 14.13 8.07
CA PHE A 220 15.88 12.76 8.56
C PHE A 220 15.85 12.62 10.10
N GLY A 221 14.96 11.76 10.62
CA GLY A 221 14.72 11.58 12.06
C GLY A 221 15.64 10.58 12.78
N GLY A 222 16.46 9.79 12.07
CA GLY A 222 17.25 8.69 12.63
C GLY A 222 16.51 7.36 12.62
N GLY A 223 17.18 6.25 12.93
CA GLY A 223 16.52 4.95 12.91
C GLY A 223 17.48 3.78 12.78
N GLU A 224 16.95 2.67 12.27
CA GLU A 224 17.72 1.48 11.99
C GLU A 224 17.30 0.78 10.69
N ALA A 225 18.27 0.14 10.05
CA ALA A 225 18.07 -0.73 8.89
C ALA A 225 18.80 -2.05 9.13
N ASN A 226 18.09 -3.17 9.01
CA ASN A 226 18.63 -4.49 9.27
C ASN A 226 18.31 -5.43 8.10
N SER A 227 19.33 -6.06 7.52
CA SER A 227 19.16 -7.20 6.62
C SER A 227 19.86 -8.45 7.19
N TYR A 228 19.37 -9.65 6.87
CA TYR A 228 20.09 -10.88 7.21
C TYR A 228 21.01 -11.30 6.07
N SER A 229 20.48 -11.47 4.86
CA SER A 229 21.28 -11.92 3.71
C SER A 229 21.46 -10.91 2.58
N GLY A 230 20.83 -9.74 2.65
CA GLY A 230 20.94 -8.71 1.61
C GLY A 230 21.96 -7.62 1.92
N ASP A 231 22.32 -6.90 0.86
CA ASP A 231 23.21 -5.76 0.90
C ASP A 231 22.44 -4.51 1.35
N ILE A 232 23.17 -3.55 1.93
CA ILE A 232 22.57 -2.28 2.37
C ILE A 232 23.31 -1.13 1.71
N ASN A 233 22.61 -0.44 0.80
CA ASN A 233 23.10 0.70 0.05
C ASN A 233 22.53 1.99 0.65
N LEU A 234 23.42 2.90 1.04
CA LEU A 234 23.08 4.10 1.77
C LEU A 234 23.59 5.33 1.02
N MET A 235 22.68 6.23 0.65
CA MET A 235 23.02 7.55 0.13
C MET A 235 22.77 8.57 1.23
N LEU A 236 23.85 9.08 1.83
CA LEU A 236 23.77 9.91 3.04
C LEU A 236 23.97 11.40 2.76
N GLU A 237 23.70 11.84 1.53
CA GLU A 237 23.84 13.24 1.10
C GLU A 237 23.14 14.19 2.08
N GLN A 238 23.90 15.16 2.62
CA GLN A 238 23.40 16.23 3.50
C GLN A 238 22.81 15.77 4.85
N ALA A 239 22.94 14.49 5.22
CA ALA A 239 22.40 13.96 6.48
C ALA A 239 23.18 14.45 7.73
N ASN A 240 22.48 14.58 8.87
CA ASN A 240 23.07 14.97 10.16
C ASN A 240 23.03 13.82 11.18
N VAL A 241 23.77 12.75 10.91
CA VAL A 241 23.69 11.47 11.65
C VAL A 241 25.00 11.05 12.32
N GLU A 242 24.88 10.49 13.52
CA GLU A 242 25.84 9.56 14.10
C GLU A 242 25.55 8.18 13.48
N PHE A 243 26.41 7.78 12.55
CA PHE A 243 26.27 6.56 11.77
C PHE A 243 27.06 5.43 12.41
N ARG A 244 26.44 4.24 12.50
CA ARG A 244 27.08 3.01 12.95
C ARG A 244 26.64 1.87 12.03
N ALA A 245 27.60 1.17 11.43
CA ALA A 245 27.34 -0.01 10.64
C ALA A 245 28.03 -1.25 11.23
N GLU A 246 27.39 -2.41 11.11
CA GLU A 246 27.94 -3.71 11.49
C GLU A 246 27.60 -4.78 10.43
N THR A 247 28.59 -5.57 10.01
CA THR A 247 28.36 -6.81 9.24
C THR A 247 29.18 -7.97 9.78
N LEU A 248 28.63 -9.18 9.77
CA LEU A 248 29.34 -10.36 10.25
C LEU A 248 30.26 -10.94 9.17
N SER A 249 29.78 -11.07 7.94
CA SER A 249 30.50 -11.76 6.86
C SER A 249 30.78 -10.90 5.62
N GLY A 250 30.01 -9.84 5.35
CA GLY A 250 30.21 -8.95 4.20
C GLY A 250 31.26 -7.86 4.41
N GLU A 251 31.44 -6.95 3.47
CA GLU A 251 32.34 -5.80 3.51
C GLU A 251 31.62 -4.50 3.91
N ILE A 252 32.35 -3.52 4.46
CA ILE A 252 31.83 -2.16 4.65
C ILE A 252 32.66 -1.21 3.79
N SER A 253 32.01 -0.62 2.78
CA SER A 253 32.59 0.43 1.92
C SER A 253 32.02 1.79 2.31
N SER A 254 32.89 2.77 2.53
CA SER A 254 32.48 4.14 2.89
C SER A 254 33.46 5.17 2.31
N PRO A 255 33.05 6.45 2.13
CA PRO A 255 33.92 7.43 1.51
C PRO A 255 35.22 7.60 2.29
N GLY A 256 36.35 7.28 1.64
CA GLY A 256 37.69 7.38 2.21
C GLY A 256 38.09 6.25 3.16
N THR A 257 37.26 5.21 3.35
CA THR A 257 37.62 4.02 4.15
C THR A 257 36.85 2.79 3.67
N THR A 258 37.61 1.76 3.28
CA THR A 258 37.07 0.42 3.00
C THR A 258 37.56 -0.53 4.09
N ILE A 259 36.63 -1.22 4.76
CA ILE A 259 36.94 -2.20 5.81
C ILE A 259 36.69 -3.60 5.25
N SER A 260 37.74 -4.17 4.66
CA SER A 260 37.69 -5.46 3.95
C SER A 260 37.72 -6.68 4.88
N ALA A 261 37.49 -7.87 4.30
CA ALA A 261 37.35 -9.15 4.97
C ALA A 261 38.48 -9.52 5.95
N GLY A 262 38.09 -10.02 7.14
CA GLY A 262 38.97 -10.48 8.21
C GLY A 262 38.22 -11.37 9.21
N ALA A 263 38.90 -11.84 10.27
CA ALA A 263 38.26 -12.67 11.30
C ALA A 263 37.43 -11.82 12.28
N GLY A 264 36.11 -12.03 12.34
CA GLY A 264 35.20 -11.39 13.29
C GLY A 264 34.27 -10.34 12.68
N PRO A 265 33.32 -9.78 13.47
CA PRO A 265 32.37 -8.79 12.98
C PRO A 265 33.09 -7.50 12.57
N ARG A 266 32.71 -6.95 11.42
CA ARG A 266 33.20 -5.68 10.90
C ARG A 266 32.28 -4.58 11.37
N ARG A 267 32.87 -3.45 11.77
CA ARG A 267 32.12 -2.31 12.31
C ARG A 267 32.75 -1.02 11.83
N CYS A 268 31.90 -0.05 11.49
CA CYS A 268 32.34 1.33 11.31
C CYS A 268 31.43 2.26 12.10
N ALA A 269 32.00 3.37 12.57
CA ALA A 269 31.24 4.40 13.26
C ALA A 269 31.88 5.75 12.98
N TYR A 270 31.09 6.69 12.48
CA TYR A 270 31.54 8.05 12.23
C TYR A 270 30.35 9.02 12.29
N ARG A 271 30.64 10.30 12.18
CA ARG A 271 29.66 11.37 12.23
C ARG A 271 29.57 12.06 10.89
N ILE A 272 28.35 12.31 10.44
CA ILE A 272 28.02 13.12 9.26
C ILE A 272 27.32 14.39 9.75
N GLY A 273 27.79 15.55 9.29
CA GLY A 273 27.32 16.85 9.74
C GLY A 273 27.41 17.00 11.27
N LEU A 274 26.33 17.51 11.89
CA LEU A 274 26.27 17.72 13.34
C LEU A 274 26.09 16.42 14.15
N GLY A 275 25.66 15.32 13.53
CA GLY A 275 25.42 14.04 14.22
C GLY A 275 24.31 14.09 15.26
N THR A 276 23.23 14.84 15.01
CA THR A 276 22.15 15.05 16.00
C THR A 276 21.18 13.87 16.09
N LYS A 277 21.15 13.03 15.05
CA LYS A 277 20.32 11.83 14.96
C LYS A 277 21.21 10.59 14.92
N ARG A 278 20.66 9.42 15.22
CA ARG A 278 21.40 8.15 15.19
C ARG A 278 20.86 7.27 14.07
N LEU A 279 21.74 6.69 13.27
CA LEU A 279 21.42 5.67 12.29
C LEU A 279 22.27 4.42 12.57
N HIS A 280 21.60 3.32 12.85
CA HIS A 280 22.24 2.02 13.05
C HIS A 280 21.91 1.07 11.92
N VAL A 281 22.93 0.55 11.25
CA VAL A 281 22.77 -0.32 10.09
C VAL A 281 23.45 -1.64 10.36
N LYS A 282 22.77 -2.73 10.03
CA LYS A 282 23.30 -4.06 10.23
C LYS A 282 22.93 -4.99 9.09
N SER A 283 23.91 -5.59 8.45
CA SER A 283 23.70 -6.81 7.66
C SER A 283 24.35 -7.99 8.39
N VAL A 284 23.90 -9.22 8.18
CA VAL A 284 24.62 -10.40 8.71
C VAL A 284 25.57 -10.93 7.66
N LEU A 285 25.06 -11.23 6.47
CA LEU A 285 25.84 -11.85 5.40
C LEU A 285 26.20 -10.89 4.27
N GLY A 286 25.43 -9.82 4.08
CA GLY A 286 25.62 -8.87 2.99
C GLY A 286 26.60 -7.73 3.32
N ASP A 287 26.89 -6.99 2.28
CA ASP A 287 27.77 -5.84 2.27
C ASP A 287 27.00 -4.58 2.68
N ILE A 288 27.74 -3.57 3.17
CA ILE A 288 27.19 -2.26 3.49
C ILE A 288 27.98 -1.24 2.70
N GLU A 289 27.34 -0.60 1.73
CA GLU A 289 27.91 0.46 0.92
C GLU A 289 27.31 1.81 1.32
N VAL A 290 28.19 2.79 1.50
CA VAL A 290 27.83 4.15 1.83
C VAL A 290 28.41 5.10 0.80
N GLU A 291 27.55 5.93 0.24
CA GLU A 291 27.87 7.05 -0.66
C GLU A 291 27.60 8.41 0.01
#